data_AF-A0A803PXB4-F1
#
_entry.id   AF-A0A803PXB4-F1
#
_cell.length_a   1.000
_cell.length_b   1.000
_cell.length_c   1.000
_cell.angle_alpha   90.00
_cell.angle_beta   90.00
_cell.angle_gamma   90.00
#
_symmetry.space_group_name_H-M   'P 1'
#
loop_
_entity.id
_entity.type
_entity.pdbx_description
1 polymer ?
#
loop_
_entity_poly.entity_id
_entity_poly.type
_entity_poly.pdbx_seq_one_letter_code
_entity_poly.pdbx_strand_id
1 'polypeptide(L)'
;MEMAPPAAGAGAGAAAAVVAGGAPQQRQQQQQPAAGFGQTITGIIRIAVFWYFASKFFTSKRPTGPGSEPPVLISNLFHKAEPLDMWVYLSEKEKFNDFGNESALLWHENNIPYAVWGPESSRTLSLKYYPSEAVKNNATVYVHVFFARSGFSPDPNDPEYLPLAAFGRTHPIVAYFPKSKNDKKRSLLGASSDDPQTQTQTVTQVDEDTEGDVKDDAPAEWLPYWKPNITINLVDDFTRYAHNGVPPNIAPYLNVEPTSGNYYPTVYFNEFWLLRDKLIPLNETVTELPLNLEVGPISMTKWQLFLQIDQSFQIHRSYGSMIEGEADELKYSWKGTLTY
;
A
#
# COMPACT_ATOMS: atom_id res chain seq x y z
N MET A 1 67.84 36.54 2.18
CA MET A 1 67.12 37.56 2.96
C MET A 1 65.63 37.21 2.89
N GLU A 2 64.95 36.76 3.96
CA GLU A 2 64.74 37.42 5.27
C GLU A 2 63.50 38.36 5.18
N MET A 3 62.48 38.32 6.04
CA MET A 3 62.31 37.60 7.32
C MET A 3 60.83 37.21 7.64
N ALA A 4 60.66 36.63 8.83
CA ALA A 4 59.47 36.16 9.54
C ALA A 4 58.50 37.28 10.05
N PRO A 5 57.32 36.92 10.61
CA PRO A 5 56.39 37.86 11.25
C PRO A 5 56.65 38.07 12.76
N PRO A 6 55.91 39.01 13.41
CA PRO A 6 55.52 38.91 14.82
C PRO A 6 53.97 39.01 14.99
N ALA A 7 53.26 38.34 15.92
CA ALA A 7 53.41 38.25 17.38
C ALA A 7 53.12 39.61 18.08
N ALA A 8 51.96 39.85 18.75
CA ALA A 8 51.39 39.27 19.98
C ALA A 8 51.89 39.93 21.29
N GLY A 9 50.96 40.34 22.18
CA GLY A 9 51.24 40.58 23.61
C GLY A 9 50.49 41.75 24.29
N ALA A 10 49.64 41.42 25.29
CA ALA A 10 49.27 42.11 26.56
C ALA A 10 49.12 43.66 26.66
N GLY A 11 48.31 44.26 27.55
CA GLY A 11 47.37 43.73 28.57
C GLY A 11 47.21 44.69 29.79
N ALA A 12 46.24 44.38 30.67
CA ALA A 12 46.04 44.85 32.07
C ALA A 12 45.19 46.13 32.40
N GLY A 13 44.46 46.04 33.53
CA GLY A 13 43.74 47.12 34.26
C GLY A 13 42.20 47.07 34.18
N ALA A 14 41.36 46.47 35.04
CA ALA A 14 41.37 45.96 36.44
C ALA A 14 40.61 46.84 37.49
N ALA A 15 39.38 46.43 37.85
CA ALA A 15 38.60 46.64 39.11
C ALA A 15 37.12 46.21 38.85
N ALA A 16 36.45 45.27 39.55
CA ALA A 16 36.09 45.15 40.97
C ALA A 16 35.03 46.20 41.43
N ALA A 17 33.88 45.89 42.06
CA ALA A 17 33.31 44.62 42.57
C ALA A 17 31.79 44.71 42.93
N VAL A 18 31.18 43.57 43.35
CA VAL A 18 29.97 43.37 44.24
C VAL A 18 28.57 43.93 43.83
N VAL A 19 27.38 43.40 44.19
CA VAL A 19 26.88 42.15 44.85
C VAL A 19 25.36 41.93 44.58
N ALA A 20 24.93 40.66 44.60
CA ALA A 20 23.58 40.07 44.81
C ALA A 20 22.24 40.78 44.49
N GLY A 21 21.35 40.03 43.81
CA GLY A 21 20.07 39.60 44.42
C GLY A 21 18.75 40.28 44.01
N GLY A 22 17.76 39.46 43.60
CA GLY A 22 16.32 39.79 43.66
C GLY A 22 15.62 40.12 42.33
N ALA A 23 14.57 39.36 42.00
CA ALA A 23 13.52 39.78 41.07
C ALA A 23 12.41 40.54 41.83
N PRO A 24 11.62 41.42 41.17
CA PRO A 24 10.23 41.03 40.93
C PRO A 24 9.53 41.61 39.65
N GLN A 25 8.78 40.74 38.98
CA GLN A 25 7.34 40.84 38.58
C GLN A 25 6.69 42.07 37.86
N GLN A 26 5.81 41.73 36.89
CA GLN A 26 4.70 42.51 36.25
C GLN A 26 5.12 43.57 35.19
N ARG A 27 4.44 43.82 34.04
CA ARG A 27 3.07 43.56 33.50
C ARG A 27 3.09 43.31 31.95
N GLN A 28 2.00 43.05 31.18
CA GLN A 28 0.72 42.29 31.35
C GLN A 28 -0.20 42.42 30.09
N GLN A 29 0.04 41.68 28.98
CA GLN A 29 -0.89 41.51 27.82
C GLN A 29 -0.47 40.26 27.01
N GLN A 30 -1.34 39.43 26.40
CA GLN A 30 -2.80 39.48 26.25
C GLN A 30 -3.39 38.05 26.23
N GLN A 31 -4.56 37.82 26.84
CA GLN A 31 -5.21 36.50 26.93
C GLN A 31 -6.37 36.33 25.95
N GLN A 32 -6.45 35.16 25.32
CA GLN A 32 -7.67 34.38 25.01
C GLN A 32 -7.20 32.97 24.57
N PRO A 33 -7.97 31.88 24.74
CA PRO A 33 -9.42 31.83 24.49
C PRO A 33 -10.28 31.09 25.55
N ALA A 34 -11.57 30.94 25.20
CA ALA A 34 -12.54 29.95 25.68
C ALA A 34 -13.00 30.05 27.15
N ALA A 35 -14.14 30.73 27.33
CA ALA A 35 -14.93 30.68 28.55
C ALA A 35 -15.57 29.29 28.77
N GLY A 36 -15.69 28.90 30.04
CA GLY A 36 -16.85 28.16 30.56
C GLY A 36 -17.06 26.71 30.12
N PHE A 37 -16.37 25.77 30.77
CA PHE A 37 -16.90 24.41 30.95
C PHE A 37 -16.53 23.80 32.31
N GLY A 38 -16.69 24.59 33.37
CA GLY A 38 -16.57 24.11 34.74
C GLY A 38 -17.83 23.37 35.21
N GLN A 39 -17.64 22.29 35.97
CA GLN A 39 -18.62 21.67 36.86
C GLN A 39 -19.84 21.00 36.20
N THR A 40 -19.62 19.87 35.52
CA THR A 40 -20.55 18.74 35.60
C THR A 40 -19.79 17.47 36.02
N ILE A 41 -20.30 16.75 37.02
CA ILE A 41 -19.64 15.55 37.59
C ILE A 41 -19.47 14.45 36.53
N THR A 42 -20.34 14.45 35.51
CA THR A 42 -20.27 13.59 34.32
C THR A 42 -19.00 13.78 33.47
N GLY A 43 -18.42 14.99 33.44
CA GLY A 43 -17.19 15.27 32.69
C GLY A 43 -15.96 14.59 33.29
N ILE A 44 -15.82 14.63 34.62
CA ILE A 44 -14.73 13.96 35.34
C ILE A 44 -14.84 12.44 35.18
N ILE A 45 -16.05 11.88 35.26
CA ILE A 45 -16.28 10.45 35.05
C ILE A 45 -15.86 10.02 33.63
N ARG A 46 -16.20 10.80 32.59
CA ARG A 46 -15.77 10.48 31.22
C ARG A 46 -14.25 10.52 31.03
N ILE A 47 -13.57 11.50 31.63
CA ILE A 47 -12.10 11.59 31.60
C ILE A 47 -11.49 10.40 32.35
N ALA A 48 -12.02 10.04 33.53
CA ALA A 48 -11.54 8.90 34.32
C ALA A 48 -11.77 7.55 33.61
N VAL A 49 -12.91 7.36 32.94
CA VAL A 49 -13.19 6.16 32.14
C VAL A 49 -12.27 6.10 30.91
N PHE A 50 -12.05 7.23 30.23
CA PHE A 50 -11.10 7.30 29.12
C PHE A 50 -9.67 6.98 29.59
N TRP A 51 -9.23 7.50 30.74
CA TRP A 51 -7.94 7.16 31.37
C TRP A 51 -7.86 5.70 31.83
N TYR A 52 -8.96 5.10 32.30
CA TYR A 52 -9.03 3.71 32.71
C TYR A 52 -8.87 2.75 31.52
N PHE A 53 -9.55 3.03 30.40
CA PHE A 53 -9.35 2.25 29.18
C PHE A 53 -8.00 2.54 28.52
N ALA A 54 -7.58 3.80 28.42
CA ALA A 54 -6.25 4.16 27.92
C ALA A 54 -5.14 3.48 28.72
N SER A 55 -5.18 3.48 30.05
CA SER A 55 -4.20 2.73 30.86
C SER A 55 -4.26 1.23 30.61
N LYS A 56 -5.43 0.61 30.40
CA LYS A 56 -5.52 -0.80 29.99
C LYS A 56 -4.92 -1.10 28.61
N PHE A 57 -4.94 -0.18 27.65
CA PHE A 57 -4.37 -0.38 26.31
C PHE A 57 -2.92 0.11 26.16
N PHE A 58 -2.48 1.09 26.95
CA PHE A 58 -1.11 1.63 26.94
C PHE A 58 -0.20 1.05 28.04
N THR A 59 -0.72 0.24 28.98
CA THR A 59 0.13 -0.58 29.86
C THR A 59 0.68 -1.78 29.08
N SER A 60 1.58 -1.51 28.14
CA SER A 60 2.54 -2.51 27.70
C SER A 60 3.35 -2.91 28.93
N LYS A 61 3.28 -4.20 29.31
CA LYS A 61 4.09 -4.75 30.40
C LYS A 61 5.56 -4.72 29.98
N ARG A 62 6.25 -3.59 30.23
CA ARG A 62 7.71 -3.55 30.22
C ARG A 62 8.20 -4.35 31.44
N PRO A 63 8.93 -5.46 31.27
CA PRO A 63 9.53 -6.15 32.40
C PRO A 63 10.81 -5.41 32.80
N THR A 64 10.71 -4.18 33.33
CA THR A 64 11.88 -3.48 33.91
C THR A 64 12.15 -4.00 35.32
N GLY A 65 12.48 -5.29 35.41
CA GLY A 65 13.04 -5.92 36.60
C GLY A 65 14.54 -6.14 36.41
N PRO A 66 15.39 -6.01 37.45
CA PRO A 66 16.80 -6.39 37.34
C PRO A 66 16.88 -7.90 37.10
N GLY A 67 17.27 -8.30 35.88
CA GLY A 67 17.26 -9.69 35.42
C GLY A 67 16.36 -9.96 34.21
N SER A 68 15.69 -8.97 33.64
CA SER A 68 15.08 -9.11 32.31
C SER A 68 16.16 -9.18 31.23
N GLU A 69 16.21 -10.28 30.48
CA GLU A 69 17.01 -10.36 29.25
C GLU A 69 16.57 -9.25 28.27
N PRO A 70 17.50 -8.64 27.51
CA PRO A 70 17.15 -7.64 26.51
C PRO A 70 16.19 -8.24 25.48
N PRO A 71 15.18 -7.48 25.00
CA PRO A 71 14.22 -8.01 24.05
C PRO A 71 14.95 -8.45 22.77
N VAL A 72 14.73 -9.69 22.35
CA VAL A 72 15.23 -10.20 21.07
C VAL A 72 14.67 -9.31 19.95
N LEU A 73 15.58 -8.63 19.25
CA LEU A 73 15.25 -7.75 18.15
C LEU A 73 15.44 -8.49 16.82
N ILE A 74 14.48 -8.32 15.93
CA ILE A 74 14.51 -8.80 14.56
C ILE A 74 14.82 -7.63 13.63
N SER A 75 15.52 -7.89 12.54
CA SER A 75 15.99 -6.86 11.60
C SER A 75 15.94 -7.36 10.16
N ASN A 76 16.06 -6.42 9.20
CA ASN A 76 16.13 -6.74 7.78
C ASN A 76 17.41 -7.53 7.47
N LEU A 77 17.28 -8.63 6.73
CA LEU A 77 18.39 -9.47 6.26
C LEU A 77 19.26 -8.79 5.18
N PHE A 78 18.79 -7.70 4.60
CA PHE A 78 19.44 -6.94 3.53
C PHE A 78 19.76 -5.52 3.99
N HIS A 79 20.74 -4.90 3.33
CA HIS A 79 21.22 -3.56 3.65
C HIS A 79 20.73 -2.51 2.65
N LYS A 80 20.59 -1.27 3.12
CA LYS A 80 20.21 -0.15 2.25
C LYS A 80 21.29 0.06 1.18
N ALA A 81 20.86 0.31 -0.06
CA ALA A 81 21.69 0.41 -1.26
C ALA A 81 22.43 -0.88 -1.67
N GLU A 82 22.11 -2.04 -1.07
CA GLU A 82 22.58 -3.33 -1.58
C GLU A 82 22.02 -3.58 -2.99
N PRO A 83 22.85 -3.98 -3.98
CA PRO A 83 22.38 -4.23 -5.34
C PRO A 83 21.61 -5.55 -5.40
N LEU A 84 20.41 -5.50 -5.98
CA LEU A 84 19.55 -6.65 -6.20
C LEU A 84 19.40 -6.93 -7.68
N ASP A 85 19.41 -8.21 -8.05
CA ASP A 85 18.90 -8.64 -9.35
C ASP A 85 17.44 -9.09 -9.17
N MET A 86 16.60 -8.86 -10.19
CA MET A 86 15.15 -9.08 -10.15
C MET A 86 14.69 -9.88 -11.36
N TRP A 87 13.81 -10.85 -11.12
CA TRP A 87 13.11 -11.63 -12.14
C TRP A 87 11.60 -11.51 -11.93
N VAL A 88 10.87 -11.28 -13.02
CA VAL A 88 9.40 -11.28 -13.04
C VAL A 88 8.92 -12.35 -13.99
N TYR A 89 8.26 -13.37 -13.43
CA TYR A 89 7.66 -14.46 -14.17
C TYR A 89 6.13 -14.34 -14.20
N LEU A 90 5.52 -14.90 -15.23
CA LEU A 90 4.08 -15.02 -15.40
C LEU A 90 3.68 -16.48 -15.48
N SER A 91 2.71 -16.91 -14.66
CA SER A 91 2.20 -18.29 -14.75
C SER A 91 0.75 -18.42 -14.30
N GLU A 92 0.10 -19.53 -14.68
CA GLU A 92 -1.24 -19.91 -14.21
C GLU A 92 -1.20 -20.73 -12.90
N LYS A 93 -0.04 -20.79 -12.23
CA LYS A 93 0.17 -21.52 -10.97
C LYS A 93 0.41 -20.52 -9.84
N GLU A 94 -0.30 -20.65 -8.72
CA GLU A 94 -0.04 -19.80 -7.53
C GLU A 94 1.37 -19.97 -6.96
N LYS A 95 1.91 -21.20 -7.03
CA LYS A 95 3.29 -21.51 -6.64
C LYS A 95 4.15 -21.70 -7.88
N PHE A 96 5.17 -20.84 -8.00
CA PHE A 96 6.15 -20.90 -9.07
C PHE A 96 7.33 -21.81 -8.68
N ASN A 97 7.78 -22.62 -9.63
CA ASN A 97 8.88 -23.57 -9.48
C ASN A 97 9.61 -23.88 -10.79
N ASP A 98 9.43 -23.03 -11.82
CA ASP A 98 9.81 -23.30 -13.21
C ASP A 98 10.81 -22.23 -13.71
N PHE A 99 11.85 -21.98 -12.91
CA PHE A 99 12.77 -20.85 -13.09
C PHE A 99 13.58 -20.90 -14.40
N GLY A 100 13.81 -22.09 -14.94
CA GLY A 100 14.46 -22.29 -16.25
C GLY A 100 13.55 -22.03 -17.46
N ASN A 101 12.28 -21.66 -17.25
CA ASN A 101 11.33 -21.41 -18.33
C ASN A 101 11.44 -19.98 -18.87
N GLU A 102 12.25 -19.81 -19.91
CA GLU A 102 12.43 -18.54 -20.62
C GLU A 102 11.12 -17.93 -21.15
N SER A 103 10.10 -18.75 -21.48
CA SER A 103 8.80 -18.26 -21.96
C SER A 103 7.91 -17.69 -20.85
N ALA A 104 8.16 -18.06 -19.59
CA ALA A 104 7.48 -17.52 -18.43
C ALA A 104 8.15 -16.24 -17.91
N LEU A 105 9.44 -16.04 -18.20
CA LEU A 105 10.22 -14.87 -17.78
C LEU A 105 9.83 -13.64 -18.63
N LEU A 106 9.15 -12.68 -18.02
CA LEU A 106 8.76 -11.43 -18.68
C LEU A 106 9.84 -10.35 -18.59
N TRP A 107 10.54 -10.29 -17.46
CA TRP A 107 11.44 -9.19 -17.14
C TRP A 107 12.58 -9.65 -16.24
N HIS A 108 13.79 -9.24 -16.58
CA HIS A 108 15.00 -9.47 -15.79
C HIS A 108 15.81 -8.18 -15.73
N GLU A 109 16.19 -7.76 -14.53
CA GLU A 109 16.89 -6.50 -14.26
C GLU A 109 17.99 -6.69 -13.23
N ASN A 110 19.20 -6.22 -13.52
CA ASN A 110 20.35 -6.37 -12.63
C ASN A 110 20.65 -5.09 -11.85
N ASN A 111 21.27 -5.21 -10.68
CA ASN A 111 21.80 -4.10 -9.89
C ASN A 111 20.75 -3.00 -9.57
N ILE A 112 19.52 -3.37 -9.21
CA ILE A 112 18.53 -2.45 -8.63
C ILE A 112 18.97 -2.12 -7.19
N PRO A 113 19.22 -0.85 -6.84
CA PRO A 113 19.67 -0.48 -5.50
C PRO A 113 18.53 -0.57 -4.48
N TYR A 114 18.65 -1.42 -3.46
CA TYR A 114 17.57 -1.63 -2.48
C TYR A 114 17.27 -0.37 -1.66
N ALA A 115 16.02 0.10 -1.74
CA ALA A 115 15.48 1.21 -0.94
C ALA A 115 16.24 2.55 -1.07
N VAL A 116 16.78 2.83 -2.26
CA VAL A 116 17.38 4.10 -2.65
C VAL A 116 16.46 4.81 -3.65
N TRP A 117 16.38 6.13 -3.61
CA TRP A 117 15.70 6.93 -4.63
C TRP A 117 16.71 7.49 -5.63
N GLY A 118 16.44 7.29 -6.91
CA GLY A 118 17.24 7.81 -8.01
C GLY A 118 16.74 7.27 -9.36
N PRO A 119 17.29 7.76 -10.49
CA PRO A 119 16.89 7.32 -11.83
C PRO A 119 17.09 5.81 -12.08
N GLU A 120 18.07 5.19 -11.42
CA GLU A 120 18.41 3.77 -11.59
C GLU A 120 17.54 2.82 -10.73
N SER A 121 16.85 3.39 -9.73
CA SER A 121 16.04 2.69 -8.74
C SER A 121 14.62 2.38 -9.22
N SER A 122 14.13 3.17 -10.17
CA SER A 122 12.81 3.01 -10.78
C SER A 122 12.96 2.57 -12.23
N ARG A 123 12.37 1.43 -12.59
CA ARG A 123 12.42 0.88 -13.95
C ARG A 123 11.01 0.48 -14.40
N THR A 124 10.77 0.48 -15.69
CA THR A 124 9.46 0.14 -16.27
C THR A 124 9.61 -0.73 -17.51
N LEU A 125 8.64 -1.62 -17.73
CA LEU A 125 8.53 -2.45 -18.93
C LEU A 125 7.08 -2.50 -19.39
N SER A 126 6.84 -2.22 -20.67
CA SER A 126 5.52 -2.38 -21.30
C SER A 126 5.58 -3.50 -22.33
N LEU A 127 4.70 -4.50 -22.19
CA LEU A 127 4.60 -5.63 -23.10
C LEU A 127 3.14 -5.99 -23.39
N LYS A 128 2.93 -6.89 -24.36
CA LYS A 128 1.63 -7.50 -24.65
C LYS A 128 1.61 -8.94 -24.14
N TYR A 129 0.60 -9.27 -23.36
CA TYR A 129 0.30 -10.64 -22.94
C TYR A 129 -0.75 -11.25 -23.88
N TYR A 130 -0.57 -12.52 -24.22
CA TYR A 130 -1.47 -13.30 -25.06
C TYR A 130 -2.10 -14.38 -24.18
N PRO A 131 -3.39 -14.25 -23.77
CA PRO A 131 -4.00 -15.17 -22.83
C PRO A 131 -4.20 -16.56 -23.44
N SER A 132 -3.91 -17.59 -22.65
CA SER A 132 -4.22 -18.98 -23.02
C SER A 132 -5.72 -19.22 -23.05
N GLU A 133 -6.14 -20.33 -23.67
CA GLU A 133 -7.54 -20.77 -23.60
C GLU A 133 -8.01 -21.03 -22.16
N ALA A 134 -7.12 -21.45 -21.25
CA ALA A 134 -7.47 -21.61 -19.84
C ALA A 134 -7.79 -20.25 -19.16
N VAL A 135 -7.01 -19.21 -19.46
CA VAL A 135 -7.24 -17.85 -18.92
C VAL A 135 -8.54 -17.24 -19.44
N LYS A 136 -8.88 -17.47 -20.73
CA LYS A 136 -10.20 -17.10 -21.28
C LYS A 136 -11.34 -17.86 -20.58
N ASN A 137 -11.10 -19.11 -20.18
CA ASN A 137 -12.01 -19.95 -19.41
C ASN A 137 -11.86 -19.76 -17.88
N ASN A 138 -11.71 -18.52 -17.42
CA ASN A 138 -11.65 -18.09 -16.01
C ASN A 138 -10.43 -18.56 -15.18
N ALA A 139 -9.35 -19.08 -15.76
CA ALA A 139 -8.13 -19.37 -14.99
C ALA A 139 -7.43 -18.09 -14.47
N THR A 140 -6.93 -18.14 -13.24
CA THR A 140 -6.17 -17.03 -12.63
C THR A 140 -4.74 -17.01 -13.11
N VAL A 141 -4.29 -15.86 -13.61
CA VAL A 141 -2.87 -15.60 -13.90
C VAL A 141 -2.21 -14.90 -12.70
N TYR A 142 -1.00 -15.35 -12.38
CA TYR A 142 -0.17 -14.86 -11.30
C TYR A 142 1.12 -14.25 -11.84
N VAL A 143 1.51 -13.11 -11.25
CA VAL A 143 2.87 -12.58 -11.38
C VAL A 143 3.69 -13.11 -10.20
N HIS A 144 4.91 -13.55 -10.48
CA HIS A 144 5.89 -13.97 -9.48
C HIS A 144 7.11 -13.08 -9.60
N VAL A 145 7.36 -12.27 -8.58
CA VAL A 145 8.56 -11.43 -8.53
C VAL A 145 9.53 -12.05 -7.56
N PHE A 146 10.76 -12.28 -8.02
CA PHE A 146 11.88 -12.70 -7.20
C PHE A 146 12.97 -11.64 -7.25
N PHE A 147 13.62 -11.45 -6.12
CA PHE A 147 14.82 -10.63 -5.96
C PHE A 147 15.91 -11.49 -5.33
N ALA A 148 17.14 -11.30 -5.74
CA ALA A 148 18.30 -11.85 -5.07
C ALA A 148 19.38 -10.78 -4.91
N ARG A 149 20.32 -10.97 -3.98
CA ARG A 149 21.60 -10.23 -3.99
C ARG A 149 22.23 -10.35 -5.38
N SER A 150 22.76 -9.26 -5.93
CA SER A 150 23.27 -9.29 -7.30
C SER A 150 24.36 -10.36 -7.48
N GLY A 151 24.23 -11.17 -8.52
CA GLY A 151 25.06 -12.35 -8.78
C GLY A 151 24.62 -13.66 -8.10
N PHE A 152 23.51 -13.68 -7.33
CA PHE A 152 22.93 -14.92 -6.79
C PHE A 152 21.65 -15.32 -7.53
N SER A 153 21.45 -16.62 -7.69
CA SER A 153 20.25 -17.19 -8.32
C SER A 153 19.04 -17.17 -7.37
N PRO A 154 17.82 -16.89 -7.87
CA PRO A 154 16.59 -17.03 -7.09
C PRO A 154 16.00 -18.45 -7.11
N ASP A 155 16.53 -19.36 -7.95
CA ASP A 155 16.02 -20.72 -8.12
C ASP A 155 16.51 -21.65 -7.00
N PRO A 156 15.63 -22.24 -6.17
CA PRO A 156 16.02 -23.20 -5.14
C PRO A 156 16.67 -24.50 -5.64
N ASN A 157 16.64 -24.77 -6.95
CA ASN A 157 17.28 -25.93 -7.57
C ASN A 157 18.71 -25.63 -8.05
N ASP A 158 19.14 -24.37 -8.03
CA ASP A 158 20.49 -23.96 -8.43
C ASP A 158 21.53 -24.46 -7.40
N PRO A 159 22.63 -25.11 -7.82
CA PRO A 159 23.71 -25.53 -6.91
C PRO A 159 24.33 -24.38 -6.09
N GLU A 160 24.25 -23.14 -6.58
CA GLU A 160 24.76 -21.93 -5.90
C GLU A 160 23.67 -21.15 -5.14
N TYR A 161 22.44 -21.69 -5.05
CA TYR A 161 21.32 -21.06 -4.34
C TYR A 161 21.62 -20.86 -2.84
N LEU A 162 21.50 -19.60 -2.40
CA LEU A 162 21.55 -19.24 -0.98
C LEU A 162 20.18 -18.76 -0.50
N PRO A 163 19.46 -19.50 0.37
CA PRO A 163 18.13 -19.11 0.86
C PRO A 163 18.09 -17.72 1.49
N LEU A 164 19.16 -17.31 2.20
CA LEU A 164 19.26 -16.00 2.84
C LEU A 164 19.64 -14.85 1.88
N ALA A 165 19.87 -15.14 0.59
CA ALA A 165 20.23 -14.17 -0.44
C ALA A 165 19.09 -13.90 -1.45
N ALA A 166 18.01 -14.68 -1.41
CA ALA A 166 16.86 -14.55 -2.31
C ALA A 166 15.55 -14.38 -1.55
N PHE A 167 14.59 -13.66 -2.13
CA PHE A 167 13.23 -13.53 -1.63
C PHE A 167 12.27 -13.26 -2.80
N GLY A 168 10.98 -13.49 -2.60
CA GLY A 168 10.00 -13.24 -3.65
C GLY A 168 8.57 -13.19 -3.15
N ARG A 169 7.66 -12.81 -4.04
CA ARG A 169 6.23 -12.73 -3.75
C ARG A 169 5.40 -13.00 -5.00
N THR A 170 4.41 -13.87 -4.88
CA THR A 170 3.35 -14.07 -5.87
C THR A 170 2.22 -13.05 -5.66
N HIS A 171 1.58 -12.62 -6.74
CA HIS A 171 0.35 -11.83 -6.70
C HIS A 171 -0.59 -12.14 -7.89
N PRO A 172 -1.92 -12.25 -7.70
CA PRO A 172 -2.85 -12.49 -8.79
C PRO A 172 -3.08 -11.24 -9.65
N ILE A 173 -2.90 -11.38 -10.96
CA ILE A 173 -3.15 -10.31 -11.96
C ILE A 173 -4.61 -10.28 -12.38
N VAL A 174 -5.32 -11.40 -12.25
CA VAL A 174 -6.77 -11.44 -12.45
C VAL A 174 -7.47 -11.06 -11.15
N ALA A 175 -8.36 -10.07 -11.20
CA ALA A 175 -9.32 -9.77 -10.15
C ALA A 175 -10.72 -10.24 -10.58
N TYR A 176 -11.54 -10.67 -9.63
CA TYR A 176 -12.93 -11.03 -9.90
C TYR A 176 -13.84 -9.96 -9.30
N PHE A 177 -14.84 -9.52 -10.06
CA PHE A 177 -15.86 -8.57 -9.59
C PHE A 177 -17.26 -9.03 -9.98
N PRO A 178 -18.29 -8.74 -9.17
CA PRO A 178 -19.67 -9.01 -9.55
C PRO A 178 -20.04 -8.14 -10.76
N LYS A 179 -20.85 -8.69 -11.66
CA LYS A 179 -21.40 -7.98 -12.81
C LYS A 179 -22.23 -6.77 -12.35
N SER A 180 -21.82 -5.57 -12.76
CA SER A 180 -22.51 -4.33 -12.37
C SER A 180 -23.95 -4.32 -12.88
N LYS A 181 -24.91 -3.94 -12.02
CA LYS A 181 -26.33 -3.83 -12.39
C LYS A 181 -26.65 -2.57 -13.24
N ASN A 182 -25.65 -1.73 -13.56
CA ASN A 182 -25.84 -0.34 -14.02
C ASN A 182 -26.18 -0.13 -15.51
N ASP A 183 -26.09 -1.13 -16.39
CA ASP A 183 -26.47 -0.95 -17.82
C ASP A 183 -27.97 -0.68 -18.04
N LYS A 184 -28.80 -0.85 -17.00
CA LYS A 184 -30.25 -0.58 -17.09
C LYS A 184 -30.62 0.77 -16.47
N LYS A 185 -30.72 1.76 -17.38
CA LYS A 185 -31.49 3.02 -17.27
C LYS A 185 -30.89 4.15 -16.42
N ARG A 186 -30.28 5.13 -17.12
CA ARG A 186 -30.40 6.54 -16.73
C ARG A 186 -30.62 7.48 -17.93
N SER A 187 -31.64 7.19 -18.74
CA SER A 187 -32.16 8.13 -19.72
C SER A 187 -32.91 9.26 -18.99
N LEU A 188 -32.21 10.36 -18.71
CA LEU A 188 -32.76 11.57 -18.10
C LEU A 188 -33.14 12.60 -19.16
N LEU A 189 -34.08 12.22 -20.05
CA LEU A 189 -34.73 13.12 -21.00
C LEU A 189 -36.24 12.86 -20.99
N GLY A 190 -36.89 13.19 -19.87
CA GLY A 190 -38.33 13.36 -19.82
C GLY A 190 -38.70 14.68 -20.47
N ALA A 191 -39.19 14.65 -21.71
CA ALA A 191 -39.58 15.83 -22.46
C ALA A 191 -40.85 16.48 -21.87
N SER A 192 -40.92 17.80 -21.96
CA SER A 192 -42.09 18.61 -21.61
C SER A 192 -43.07 18.76 -22.79
N SER A 193 -44.37 18.82 -22.45
CA SER A 193 -45.48 19.42 -23.22
C SER A 193 -46.21 18.57 -24.29
N ASP A 194 -47.41 18.13 -23.89
CA ASP A 194 -48.73 18.34 -24.51
C ASP A 194 -49.11 17.84 -25.93
N ASP A 195 -50.02 16.84 -25.91
CA ASP A 195 -51.22 16.65 -26.77
C ASP A 195 -51.06 16.06 -28.22
N PRO A 196 -52.16 15.61 -28.91
CA PRO A 196 -52.24 14.20 -29.30
C PRO A 196 -52.63 13.95 -30.80
N GLN A 197 -52.98 12.68 -31.11
CA GLN A 197 -53.33 12.11 -32.44
C GLN A 197 -52.11 11.83 -33.35
N THR A 198 -51.88 10.62 -33.84
CA THR A 198 -52.79 9.84 -34.71
C THR A 198 -52.37 8.36 -34.76
N GLN A 199 -53.33 7.48 -35.04
CA GLN A 199 -53.14 6.02 -35.19
C GLN A 199 -52.29 5.66 -36.43
N THR A 200 -51.55 4.56 -36.40
CA THR A 200 -51.80 3.34 -37.21
C THR A 200 -50.86 2.22 -36.77
N GLN A 201 -51.38 0.99 -36.69
CA GLN A 201 -50.68 -0.20 -36.22
C GLN A 201 -49.83 -0.84 -37.33
N THR A 202 -48.71 -1.46 -36.94
CA THR A 202 -48.38 -2.78 -37.48
C THR A 202 -47.82 -3.64 -36.34
N VAL A 203 -48.48 -4.78 -36.09
CA VAL A 203 -48.13 -5.71 -35.00
C VAL A 203 -47.11 -6.73 -35.52
N THR A 204 -46.07 -6.98 -34.72
CA THR A 204 -45.46 -8.31 -34.62
C THR A 204 -45.35 -8.64 -33.13
N GLN A 205 -45.81 -9.83 -32.75
CA GLN A 205 -45.99 -10.31 -31.37
C GLN A 205 -44.69 -10.20 -30.55
N VAL A 206 -44.60 -9.66 -29.33
CA VAL A 206 -45.25 -10.06 -28.05
C VAL A 206 -45.46 -11.56 -27.86
N ASP A 207 -44.45 -12.21 -27.29
CA ASP A 207 -44.71 -13.11 -26.17
C ASP A 207 -44.83 -12.24 -24.91
N GLU A 208 -46.00 -12.29 -24.27
CA GLU A 208 -46.34 -11.53 -23.07
C GLU A 208 -45.70 -12.12 -21.80
N ASP A 209 -45.41 -11.22 -20.87
CA ASP A 209 -45.57 -11.40 -19.43
C ASP A 209 -45.11 -12.73 -18.82
N THR A 210 -43.86 -12.69 -18.33
CA THR A 210 -43.61 -13.17 -16.98
C THR A 210 -43.26 -11.99 -16.09
N GLU A 211 -44.28 -11.28 -15.60
CA GLU A 211 -44.23 -10.62 -14.29
C GLU A 211 -44.01 -11.69 -13.22
N GLY A 212 -42.78 -12.17 -13.13
CA GLY A 212 -42.29 -12.92 -11.99
C GLY A 212 -41.40 -11.99 -11.18
N ASP A 213 -41.61 -11.97 -9.87
CA ASP A 213 -40.56 -11.65 -8.91
C ASP A 213 -39.37 -12.56 -9.22
N VAL A 214 -38.42 -12.08 -10.03
CA VAL A 214 -37.12 -12.73 -10.19
C VAL A 214 -36.40 -12.50 -8.88
N LYS A 215 -36.56 -13.47 -7.98
CA LYS A 215 -35.85 -13.60 -6.70
C LYS A 215 -34.46 -13.00 -6.84
N ASP A 216 -34.19 -11.93 -6.08
CA ASP A 216 -32.91 -11.18 -6.07
C ASP A 216 -31.80 -11.98 -5.33
N ASP A 217 -31.80 -13.29 -5.56
CA ASP A 217 -31.12 -14.38 -4.87
C ASP A 217 -30.47 -15.34 -5.90
N ALA A 218 -30.45 -14.93 -7.18
CA ALA A 218 -29.53 -15.50 -8.16
C ALA A 218 -28.10 -15.05 -7.77
N PRO A 219 -27.15 -15.97 -7.56
CA PRO A 219 -25.80 -15.59 -7.14
C PRO A 219 -25.17 -14.65 -8.17
N ALA A 220 -24.64 -13.53 -7.70
CA ALA A 220 -24.04 -12.51 -8.56
C ALA A 220 -22.97 -13.15 -9.46
N GLU A 221 -23.12 -13.00 -10.77
CA GLU A 221 -22.17 -13.51 -11.75
C GLU A 221 -20.84 -12.77 -11.56
N TRP A 222 -19.79 -13.49 -11.16
CA TRP A 222 -18.44 -12.94 -10.99
C TRP A 222 -17.70 -13.04 -12.31
N LEU A 223 -17.27 -11.90 -12.85
CA LEU A 223 -16.48 -11.83 -14.08
C LEU A 223 -15.00 -11.62 -13.75
N PRO A 224 -14.07 -12.26 -14.48
CA PRO A 224 -12.64 -12.00 -14.39
C PRO A 224 -12.25 -10.69 -15.09
N TYR A 225 -11.32 -9.97 -14.49
CA TYR A 225 -10.80 -8.69 -14.95
C TYR A 225 -9.27 -8.68 -14.88
N TRP A 226 -8.64 -8.35 -16.00
CA TRP A 226 -7.19 -8.18 -16.13
C TRP A 226 -6.75 -6.82 -15.60
N LYS A 227 -5.64 -6.82 -14.84
CA LYS A 227 -4.96 -5.62 -14.34
C LYS A 227 -3.83 -5.24 -15.31
N PRO A 228 -3.97 -4.18 -16.12
CA PRO A 228 -2.96 -3.84 -17.14
C PRO A 228 -1.73 -3.13 -16.57
N ASN A 229 -1.73 -2.72 -15.30
CA ASN A 229 -0.61 -2.05 -14.64
C ASN A 229 -0.29 -2.77 -13.34
N ILE A 230 0.99 -3.10 -13.11
CA ILE A 230 1.50 -3.72 -11.89
C ILE A 230 2.70 -2.91 -11.40
N THR A 231 2.51 -2.19 -10.30
CA THR A 231 3.59 -1.47 -9.61
C THR A 231 4.12 -2.33 -8.46
N ILE A 232 5.39 -2.72 -8.56
CA ILE A 232 6.13 -3.53 -7.60
C ILE A 232 6.96 -2.58 -6.75
N ASN A 233 6.64 -2.45 -5.47
CA ASN A 233 7.39 -1.58 -4.56
C ASN A 233 8.23 -2.36 -3.55
N LEU A 234 9.52 -2.01 -3.47
CA LEU A 234 10.41 -2.44 -2.39
C LEU A 234 10.28 -1.45 -1.22
N VAL A 235 9.83 -1.93 -0.07
CA VAL A 235 9.64 -1.07 1.11
C VAL A 235 10.99 -0.75 1.77
N ASP A 236 11.22 0.55 2.02
CA ASP A 236 12.31 1.09 2.84
C ASP A 236 12.03 0.85 4.32
N ASP A 237 12.15 -0.40 4.77
CA ASP A 237 12.01 -0.80 6.18
C ASP A 237 13.27 -1.45 6.76
N PHE A 238 14.04 -0.62 7.49
CA PHE A 238 15.21 -1.03 8.27
C PHE A 238 14.94 -0.96 9.79
N THR A 239 13.66 -1.02 10.19
CA THR A 239 13.24 -0.93 11.59
C THR A 239 13.62 -2.20 12.37
N ARG A 240 14.23 -2.03 13.55
CA ARG A 240 14.45 -3.16 14.46
C ARG A 240 13.21 -3.37 15.33
N TYR A 241 12.39 -4.35 14.97
CA TYR A 241 11.22 -4.74 15.77
C TYR A 241 11.65 -5.65 16.93
N ALA A 242 10.93 -5.60 18.05
CA ALA A 242 10.99 -6.72 18.99
C ALA A 242 10.28 -7.93 18.36
N HIS A 243 10.75 -9.15 18.60
CA HIS A 243 10.24 -10.38 18.00
C HIS A 243 8.69 -10.52 18.07
N ASN A 244 8.08 -10.13 19.20
CA ASN A 244 6.62 -10.14 19.40
C ASN A 244 6.00 -8.73 19.38
N GLY A 245 6.70 -7.74 18.82
CA GLY A 245 6.36 -6.31 18.85
C GLY A 245 6.20 -5.66 17.48
N VAL A 246 6.09 -6.45 16.41
CA VAL A 246 5.75 -5.94 15.07
C VAL A 246 4.31 -5.38 15.08
N PRO A 247 4.05 -4.16 14.59
CA PRO A 247 2.70 -3.62 14.53
C PRO A 247 1.74 -4.49 13.68
N PRO A 248 0.47 -4.69 14.09
CA PRO A 248 -0.47 -5.59 13.40
C PRO A 248 -0.77 -5.24 11.94
N ASN A 249 -0.60 -3.98 11.54
CA ASN A 249 -0.76 -3.53 10.15
C ASN A 249 0.45 -3.86 9.25
N ILE A 250 1.61 -4.18 9.84
CA ILE A 250 2.86 -4.50 9.13
C ILE A 250 3.11 -6.01 9.15
N ALA A 251 2.83 -6.68 10.27
CA ALA A 251 3.14 -8.09 10.49
C ALA A 251 2.70 -9.06 9.36
N PRO A 252 1.51 -8.92 8.73
CA PRO A 252 1.09 -9.78 7.61
C PRO A 252 1.92 -9.63 6.33
N TYR A 253 2.77 -8.61 6.23
CA TYR A 253 3.59 -8.30 5.06
C TYR A 253 5.09 -8.57 5.28
N LEU A 254 5.52 -8.87 6.51
CA LEU A 254 6.89 -9.29 6.78
C LEU A 254 7.06 -10.79 6.49
N ASN A 255 8.00 -11.13 5.62
CA ASN A 255 8.47 -12.49 5.46
C ASN A 255 9.58 -12.74 6.50
N VAL A 256 9.26 -13.45 7.58
CA VAL A 256 10.21 -13.74 8.68
C VAL A 256 10.92 -15.06 8.43
N GLU A 257 12.25 -15.05 8.51
CA GLU A 257 13.11 -16.22 8.39
C GLU A 257 13.02 -17.07 9.68
N PRO A 258 12.62 -18.36 9.61
CA PRO A 258 12.30 -19.16 10.81
C PRO A 258 13.44 -19.38 11.82
N THR A 259 14.70 -19.34 11.38
CA THR A 259 15.86 -19.75 12.19
C THR A 259 16.41 -18.60 13.03
N SER A 260 16.57 -17.43 12.41
CA SER A 260 17.13 -16.22 13.02
C SER A 260 16.07 -15.24 13.51
N GLY A 261 14.83 -15.36 13.03
CA GLY A 261 13.74 -14.42 13.29
C GLY A 261 13.87 -13.09 12.53
N ASN A 262 14.99 -12.84 11.82
CA ASN A 262 15.13 -11.68 10.94
C ASN A 262 14.16 -11.75 9.77
N TYR A 263 13.90 -10.62 9.10
CA TYR A 263 12.93 -10.55 8.01
C TYR A 263 13.58 -10.21 6.67
N TYR A 264 13.02 -10.76 5.59
CA TYR A 264 13.37 -10.39 4.21
C TYR A 264 12.69 -9.06 3.82
N PRO A 265 13.24 -8.31 2.85
CA PRO A 265 12.62 -7.10 2.32
C PRO A 265 11.15 -7.32 1.91
N THR A 266 10.28 -6.39 2.32
CA THR A 266 8.87 -6.44 1.92
C THR A 266 8.71 -5.99 0.47
N VAL A 267 8.31 -6.93 -0.39
CA VAL A 267 7.76 -6.65 -1.72
C VAL A 267 6.27 -6.32 -1.58
N TYR A 268 5.84 -5.14 -2.01
CA TYR A 268 4.46 -4.68 -2.00
C TYR A 268 3.96 -4.47 -3.42
N PHE A 269 2.95 -5.23 -3.84
CA PHE A 269 2.21 -4.97 -5.07
C PHE A 269 1.23 -3.83 -4.82
N ASN A 270 1.53 -2.67 -5.40
CA ASN A 270 0.81 -1.43 -5.16
C ASN A 270 -0.36 -1.30 -6.14
N GLU A 271 -1.55 -1.65 -5.66
CA GLU A 271 -2.81 -1.53 -6.41
C GLU A 271 -3.57 -0.23 -6.07
N PHE A 272 -2.95 0.70 -5.34
CA PHE A 272 -3.67 1.89 -4.86
C PHE A 272 -4.19 2.74 -6.02
N TRP A 273 -3.38 2.93 -7.07
CA TRP A 273 -3.76 3.68 -8.29
C TRP A 273 -4.47 2.83 -9.35
N LEU A 274 -4.75 1.56 -9.06
CA LEU A 274 -5.50 0.68 -9.94
C LEU A 274 -7.00 0.88 -9.68
N LEU A 275 -7.69 1.35 -10.71
CA LEU A 275 -9.11 1.72 -10.67
C LEU A 275 -9.92 0.74 -11.51
N ARG A 276 -11.17 0.45 -11.12
CA ARG A 276 -12.05 -0.51 -11.81
C ARG A 276 -12.19 -0.20 -13.29
N ASP A 277 -12.41 1.07 -13.65
CA ASP A 277 -12.57 1.53 -15.05
C ASP A 277 -11.30 1.37 -15.91
N LYS A 278 -10.17 0.98 -15.33
CA LYS A 278 -8.93 0.64 -16.05
C LYS A 278 -8.68 -0.86 -16.15
N LEU A 279 -9.54 -1.69 -15.57
CA LEU A 279 -9.45 -3.13 -15.70
C LEU A 279 -10.11 -3.59 -17.01
N ILE A 280 -9.57 -4.63 -17.62
CA ILE A 280 -10.07 -5.16 -18.89
C ILE A 280 -10.83 -6.46 -18.60
N PRO A 281 -12.14 -6.57 -18.90
CA PRO A 281 -12.88 -7.81 -18.68
C PRO A 281 -12.30 -8.93 -19.56
N LEU A 282 -11.98 -10.07 -18.96
CA LEU A 282 -11.49 -11.24 -19.69
C LEU A 282 -12.70 -12.01 -20.27
N ASN A 283 -12.63 -12.31 -21.56
CA ASN A 283 -13.60 -13.12 -22.30
C ASN A 283 -12.92 -13.79 -23.51
N GLU A 284 -13.64 -14.69 -24.18
CA GLU A 284 -13.13 -15.49 -25.31
C GLU A 284 -12.59 -14.65 -26.49
N THR A 285 -13.09 -13.43 -26.69
CA THR A 285 -12.71 -12.57 -27.83
C THR A 285 -11.42 -11.79 -27.59
N VAL A 286 -10.90 -11.77 -26.34
CA VAL A 286 -9.65 -11.10 -26.00
C VAL A 286 -8.45 -11.91 -26.52
N THR A 287 -7.72 -11.32 -27.48
CA THR A 287 -6.53 -11.93 -28.10
C THR A 287 -5.22 -11.36 -27.59
N GLU A 288 -5.18 -10.08 -27.21
CA GLU A 288 -4.00 -9.42 -26.63
C GLU A 288 -4.40 -8.49 -25.47
N LEU A 289 -3.54 -8.42 -24.45
CA LEU A 289 -3.73 -7.65 -23.23
C LEU A 289 -2.49 -6.80 -22.96
N PRO A 290 -2.61 -5.48 -22.72
CA PRO A 290 -1.48 -4.68 -22.29
C PRO A 290 -1.05 -5.06 -20.87
N LEU A 291 0.26 -5.12 -20.64
CA LEU A 291 0.85 -5.31 -19.32
C LEU A 291 2.02 -4.34 -19.14
N ASN A 292 1.84 -3.38 -18.25
CA ASN A 292 2.85 -2.43 -17.82
C ASN A 292 3.35 -2.82 -16.43
N LEU A 293 4.64 -3.09 -16.32
CA LEU A 293 5.34 -3.38 -15.08
C LEU A 293 6.14 -2.14 -14.68
N GLU A 294 6.13 -1.83 -13.39
CA GLU A 294 6.96 -0.79 -12.77
C GLU A 294 7.61 -1.40 -11.52
N VAL A 295 8.91 -1.17 -11.31
CA VAL A 295 9.58 -1.45 -10.04
C VAL A 295 10.13 -0.16 -9.46
N GLY A 296 10.08 0.00 -8.13
CA GLY A 296 10.71 1.14 -7.47
C GLY A 296 10.61 1.12 -5.94
N PRO A 297 11.32 2.01 -5.22
CA PRO A 297 11.25 2.11 -3.76
C PRO A 297 9.93 2.73 -3.28
N ILE A 298 9.45 2.33 -2.10
CA ILE A 298 8.42 3.05 -1.36
C ILE A 298 8.85 3.30 0.09
N SER A 299 8.61 4.52 0.59
CA SER A 299 8.91 4.84 1.98
C SER A 299 7.92 4.16 2.93
N MET A 300 8.39 3.76 4.10
CA MET A 300 7.57 3.12 5.13
C MET A 300 6.28 3.91 5.43
N THR A 301 6.37 5.24 5.54
CA THR A 301 5.22 6.12 5.81
C THR A 301 4.21 6.13 4.66
N LYS A 302 4.66 6.24 3.40
CA LYS A 302 3.76 6.26 2.23
C LYS A 302 3.06 4.91 2.06
N TRP A 303 3.78 3.82 2.30
CA TRP A 303 3.21 2.47 2.31
C TRP A 303 2.16 2.28 3.41
N GLN A 304 2.47 2.65 4.65
CA GLN A 304 1.51 2.57 5.76
C GLN A 304 0.25 3.41 5.51
N LEU A 305 0.38 4.59 4.88
CA LEU A 305 -0.76 5.41 4.50
C LEU A 305 -1.67 4.69 3.49
N PHE A 306 -1.10 4.08 2.44
CA PHE A 306 -1.89 3.28 1.49
C PHE A 306 -2.60 2.11 2.19
N LEU A 307 -1.92 1.37 3.08
CA LEU A 307 -2.54 0.30 3.86
C LEU A 307 -3.73 0.80 4.71
N GLN A 308 -3.61 1.97 5.33
CA GLN A 308 -4.69 2.55 6.14
C GLN A 308 -5.90 2.97 5.29
N ILE A 309 -5.68 3.52 4.09
CA ILE A 309 -6.76 3.91 3.18
C ILE A 309 -7.43 2.68 2.56
N ASP A 310 -6.67 1.66 2.16
CA ASP A 310 -7.25 0.41 1.64
C ASP A 310 -8.08 -0.31 2.71
N GLN A 311 -7.61 -0.33 3.97
CA GLN A 311 -8.39 -0.86 5.10
C GLN A 311 -9.67 -0.05 5.35
N SER A 312 -9.63 1.29 5.31
CA SER A 312 -10.84 2.09 5.48
C SER A 312 -11.85 1.85 4.34
N PHE A 313 -11.39 1.74 3.09
CA PHE A 313 -12.25 1.39 1.96
C PHE A 313 -12.85 -0.02 2.07
N GLN A 314 -12.11 -1.02 2.57
CA GLN A 314 -12.65 -2.36 2.83
C GLN A 314 -13.73 -2.32 3.92
N ILE A 315 -13.45 -1.60 5.01
CA ILE A 315 -14.41 -1.40 6.12
C ILE A 315 -15.68 -0.71 5.61
N HIS A 316 -15.55 0.41 4.88
CA HIS A 316 -16.69 1.14 4.34
C HIS A 316 -17.56 0.34 3.36
N ARG A 317 -16.95 -0.53 2.53
CA ARG A 317 -17.68 -1.50 1.68
C ARG A 317 -18.40 -2.56 2.53
N SER A 318 -17.72 -3.11 3.54
CA SER A 318 -18.30 -4.16 4.41
C SER A 318 -19.52 -3.68 5.20
N TYR A 319 -19.58 -2.38 5.54
CA TYR A 319 -20.73 -1.74 6.16
C TYR A 319 -21.79 -1.21 5.17
N GLY A 320 -21.64 -1.44 3.86
CA GLY A 320 -22.55 -0.95 2.82
C GLY A 320 -22.62 0.59 2.71
N SER A 321 -21.67 1.30 3.33
CA SER A 321 -21.66 2.75 3.47
C SER A 321 -21.00 3.50 2.30
N MET A 322 -20.44 2.76 1.33
CA MET A 322 -19.77 3.30 0.16
C MET A 322 -20.31 2.59 -1.09
N ILE A 323 -20.82 3.38 -2.03
CA ILE A 323 -21.39 2.91 -3.29
C ILE A 323 -20.27 2.43 -4.22
N GLU A 324 -20.57 1.45 -5.08
CA GLU A 324 -19.61 0.96 -6.06
C GLU A 324 -19.17 2.08 -7.02
N GLY A 325 -17.90 2.48 -6.93
CA GLY A 325 -17.29 3.57 -7.71
C GLY A 325 -16.71 4.69 -6.84
N GLU A 326 -17.31 5.01 -5.68
CA GLU A 326 -16.92 6.17 -4.85
C GLU A 326 -15.46 6.11 -4.36
N ALA A 327 -14.93 4.91 -4.09
CA ALA A 327 -13.52 4.72 -3.73
C ALA A 327 -12.56 5.17 -4.84
N ASP A 328 -12.95 4.97 -6.11
CA ASP A 328 -12.12 5.29 -7.27
C ASP A 328 -12.23 6.78 -7.61
N GLU A 329 -13.40 7.41 -7.41
CA GLU A 329 -13.56 8.88 -7.44
C GLU A 329 -12.68 9.59 -6.40
N LEU A 330 -12.65 9.07 -5.16
CA LEU A 330 -11.75 9.56 -4.12
C LEU A 330 -10.29 9.42 -4.55
N LYS A 331 -9.87 8.26 -5.08
CA LYS A 331 -8.52 8.07 -5.62
C LYS A 331 -8.20 9.08 -6.74
N TYR A 332 -9.10 9.33 -7.69
CA TYR A 332 -8.88 10.36 -8.72
C TYR A 332 -8.62 11.74 -8.12
N SER A 333 -9.42 12.18 -7.15
CA SER A 333 -9.24 13.45 -6.43
C SER A 333 -7.88 13.53 -5.71
N TRP A 334 -7.45 12.44 -5.09
CA TRP A 334 -6.20 12.40 -4.31
C TRP A 334 -4.96 12.25 -5.19
N LYS A 335 -5.11 11.84 -6.46
CA LYS A 335 -3.99 11.65 -7.39
C LYS A 335 -3.20 12.94 -7.61
N GLY A 336 -3.85 14.10 -7.68
CA GLY A 336 -3.15 15.40 -7.79
C GLY A 336 -2.38 15.82 -6.54
N THR A 337 -2.74 15.27 -5.37
CA THR A 337 -2.21 15.66 -4.06
C THR A 337 -1.10 14.72 -3.56
N LEU A 338 -1.09 13.45 -3.97
CA LEU A 338 -0.16 12.41 -3.49
C LEU A 338 0.96 12.01 -4.48
N THR A 339 1.02 12.67 -5.65
CA THR A 339 2.14 12.54 -6.61
C THR A 339 3.30 13.52 -6.37
N TYR A 340 3.18 14.42 -5.40
CA TYR A 340 4.23 15.36 -4.99
C TYR A 340 4.83 14.95 -3.63
#